data_AF-W9AZJ1-F1
#
_entry.id   AF-W9AZJ1-F1
#
_cell.length_a   1.000
_cell.length_b   1.000
_cell.length_c   1.000
_cell.angle_alpha   90.00
_cell.angle_beta   90.00
_cell.angle_gamma   90.00
#
_symmetry.space_group_name_H-M   'P 1'
#
loop_
_entity.id
_entity.type
_entity.pdbx_description
1 polymer ?
#
loop_
_entity_poly.entity_id
_entity_poly.type
_entity_poly.pdbx_seq_one_letter_code
_entity_poly.pdbx_strand_id
1 'polypeptide(L)'
;MVAAMRSSAAAAAVTALLLGALTPATANADPDECNDPSCVPGITGGVVLGAPCADTARYVFGTTSWGRLVFCGSPRRYEPRYFRSPPLKGVRAENSPCEGALNTVAQAPDGLFLTCIAVEGSTRWVRGDT
;
A
#
# COMPACT_ATOMS: atom_id res chain seq x y z
N MET A 1 22.71 -94.54 3.45
CA MET A 1 23.16 -93.70 2.32
C MET A 1 22.59 -92.29 2.53
N VAL A 2 23.51 -91.32 2.63
CA VAL A 2 23.49 -89.86 2.31
C VAL A 2 22.23 -89.38 1.56
N ALA A 3 21.59 -88.21 1.74
CA ALA A 3 21.94 -86.83 2.14
C ALA A 3 20.64 -86.13 2.67
N ALA A 4 20.57 -84.90 3.17
CA ALA A 4 21.03 -83.65 2.55
C ALA A 4 21.03 -82.44 3.53
N MET A 5 22.11 -81.66 3.40
CA MET A 5 22.25 -80.19 3.33
C MET A 5 21.27 -79.24 4.06
N ARG A 6 21.88 -78.30 4.79
CA ARG A 6 21.32 -77.24 5.64
C ARG A 6 20.89 -75.97 4.88
N SER A 7 20.03 -75.20 5.56
CA SER A 7 19.98 -73.71 5.67
C SER A 7 18.76 -73.02 5.07
N SER A 8 18.10 -72.18 5.88
CA SER A 8 17.33 -70.95 5.56
C SER A 8 16.61 -70.50 6.85
N ALA A 9 16.43 -69.24 7.25
CA ALA A 9 16.91 -67.93 6.80
C ALA A 9 16.64 -66.94 7.97
N ALA A 10 17.45 -65.89 8.07
CA ALA A 10 17.27 -64.80 9.02
C ALA A 10 16.07 -63.92 8.65
N ALA A 11 15.19 -63.61 9.61
CA ALA A 11 14.11 -62.64 9.43
C ALA A 11 14.65 -61.22 9.72
N ALA A 12 14.96 -60.46 8.67
CA ALA A 12 15.26 -59.04 8.78
C ALA A 12 13.95 -58.23 8.70
N ALA A 13 13.65 -57.48 9.75
CA ALA A 13 12.56 -56.52 9.80
C ALA A 13 12.94 -55.25 9.02
N VAL A 14 12.11 -54.87 8.04
CA VAL A 14 12.27 -53.66 7.20
C VAL A 14 10.85 -53.13 6.97
N THR A 15 10.45 -51.93 7.38
CA THR A 15 10.37 -50.62 6.64
C THR A 15 9.18 -49.88 7.28
N ALA A 16 9.01 -48.57 7.34
CA ALA A 16 9.81 -47.37 7.09
C ALA A 16 9.01 -46.20 7.71
N LEU A 17 9.68 -45.27 8.40
CA LEU A 17 9.07 -44.03 8.88
C LEU A 17 8.95 -43.04 7.69
N LEU A 18 7.72 -42.78 7.25
CA LEU A 18 7.40 -41.73 6.28
C LEU A 18 7.46 -40.36 6.96
N LEU A 19 8.65 -39.75 6.96
CA LEU A 19 8.82 -38.32 7.23
C LEU A 19 8.39 -37.54 5.98
N GLY A 20 7.11 -37.18 5.91
CA GLY A 20 6.59 -36.26 4.92
C GLY A 20 7.31 -34.92 5.04
N ALA A 21 7.99 -34.50 3.96
CA ALA A 21 8.64 -33.21 3.86
C ALA A 21 7.57 -32.10 3.85
N LEU A 22 7.40 -31.41 4.98
CA LEU A 22 6.63 -30.17 5.04
C LEU A 22 7.52 -29.05 4.47
N THR A 23 7.35 -28.73 3.18
CA THR A 23 7.94 -27.52 2.61
C THR A 23 7.16 -26.31 3.14
N PRO A 24 7.80 -25.30 3.75
CA PRO A 24 7.11 -24.09 4.16
C PRO A 24 6.54 -23.39 2.92
N ALA A 25 5.25 -23.07 2.94
CA ALA A 25 4.64 -22.24 1.92
C ALA A 25 5.26 -20.83 2.00
N THR A 26 5.92 -20.40 0.93
CA THR A 26 6.35 -19.00 0.78
C THR A 26 5.11 -18.15 0.50
N ALA A 27 4.66 -17.37 1.48
CA ALA A 27 3.67 -16.33 1.26
C ALA A 27 4.35 -15.18 0.50
N ASN A 28 4.01 -15.01 -0.78
CA ASN A 28 4.32 -13.79 -1.51
C ASN A 28 3.25 -12.75 -1.16
N ALA A 29 3.54 -11.90 -0.18
CA ALA A 29 2.84 -10.63 -0.08
C ALA A 29 3.45 -9.71 -1.14
N ASP A 30 2.80 -9.57 -2.30
CA ASP A 30 3.02 -8.41 -3.15
C ASP A 30 2.86 -7.18 -2.24
N PRO A 31 3.71 -6.14 -2.29
CA PRO A 31 3.52 -4.96 -1.46
C PRO A 31 2.09 -4.45 -1.66
N ASP A 32 1.28 -4.54 -0.60
CA ASP A 32 -0.12 -4.14 -0.65
C ASP A 32 -0.22 -2.73 -1.25
N GLU A 33 -0.89 -2.62 -2.39
CA GLU A 33 -1.06 -1.32 -3.05
C GLU A 33 -1.80 -0.39 -2.09
N CYS A 34 -1.16 0.72 -1.71
CA CYS A 34 -1.77 1.66 -0.78
C CYS A 34 -2.88 2.45 -1.48
N ASN A 35 -4.13 2.16 -1.12
CA ASN A 35 -5.34 2.73 -1.72
C ASN A 35 -6.21 3.51 -0.73
N ASP A 36 -5.92 3.41 0.57
CA ASP A 36 -6.72 4.02 1.64
C ASP A 36 -5.88 4.99 2.49
N PRO A 37 -6.51 5.98 3.15
CA PRO A 37 -5.79 6.92 4.02
C PRO A 37 -4.95 6.25 5.13
N SER A 38 -5.34 5.05 5.60
CA SER A 38 -4.66 4.34 6.69
C SER A 38 -3.24 3.89 6.35
N CYS A 39 -2.91 3.72 5.07
CA CYS A 39 -1.58 3.30 4.63
C CYS A 39 -0.73 4.45 4.06
N VAL A 40 -1.31 5.64 3.87
CA VAL A 40 -0.59 6.78 3.30
C VAL A 40 0.35 7.36 4.36
N PRO A 41 1.67 7.44 4.08
CA PRO A 41 2.62 7.92 5.07
C PRO A 41 2.43 9.41 5.33
N GLY A 42 2.60 9.82 6.60
CA GLY A 42 2.59 11.22 6.99
C GLY A 42 1.19 11.86 7.15
N ILE A 43 0.10 11.09 7.07
CA ILE A 43 -1.23 11.63 7.38
C ILE A 43 -1.28 12.04 8.86
N THR A 44 -1.47 13.35 9.09
CA THR A 44 -1.58 13.89 10.44
C THR A 44 -2.97 13.61 11.01
N GLY A 45 -3.05 12.85 12.11
CA GLY A 45 -4.30 12.52 12.78
C GLY A 45 -4.86 13.63 13.67
N GLY A 46 -6.17 13.65 13.87
CA GLY A 46 -6.85 14.52 14.85
C GLY A 46 -6.86 16.01 14.51
N VAL A 47 -6.63 16.39 13.25
CA VAL A 47 -6.58 17.80 12.85
C VAL A 47 -7.96 18.45 12.81
N VAL A 48 -8.01 19.76 13.07
CA VAL A 48 -9.26 20.53 13.04
C VAL A 48 -9.41 21.23 11.69
N LEU A 49 -10.61 21.12 11.09
CA LEU A 49 -10.91 21.80 9.83
C LEU A 49 -10.73 23.32 10.00
N GLY A 50 -9.97 23.94 9.09
CA GLY A 50 -9.63 25.36 9.15
C GLY A 50 -8.48 25.71 10.09
N ALA A 51 -7.90 24.76 10.83
CA ALA A 51 -6.69 25.03 11.62
C ALA A 51 -5.49 25.33 10.71
N PRO A 52 -4.52 26.14 11.18
CA PRO A 52 -3.27 26.38 10.44
C PRO A 52 -2.48 25.09 10.19
N CYS A 53 -1.70 25.08 9.11
CA CYS A 53 -0.79 23.99 8.74
C CYS A 53 0.47 24.54 8.06
N ALA A 54 1.53 23.74 7.96
CA ALA A 54 2.88 24.24 7.63
C ALA A 54 3.32 24.05 6.18
N ASP A 55 2.82 23.03 5.48
CA ASP A 55 3.29 22.66 4.13
C ASP A 55 2.08 22.36 3.22
N THR A 56 2.06 22.99 2.04
CA THR A 56 1.00 22.83 1.02
C THR A 56 1.43 21.99 -0.19
N ALA A 57 2.67 21.50 -0.20
CA ALA A 57 3.26 20.76 -1.31
C ALA A 57 3.53 19.30 -0.93
N ARG A 58 3.97 19.00 0.30
CA ARG A 58 4.31 17.64 0.74
C ARG A 58 3.62 17.25 2.04
N TYR A 59 3.26 15.97 2.15
CA TYR A 59 2.60 15.38 3.32
C TYR A 59 1.40 16.21 3.80
N VAL A 60 0.61 16.70 2.83
CA VAL A 60 -0.42 17.71 3.07
C VAL A 60 -1.67 17.14 3.73
N PHE A 61 -1.83 15.82 3.73
CA PHE A 61 -3.06 15.18 4.16
C PHE A 61 -3.13 15.03 5.68
N GLY A 62 -4.35 15.14 6.20
CA GLY A 62 -4.67 14.88 7.59
C GLY A 62 -6.04 14.24 7.74
N THR A 63 -6.33 13.72 8.92
CA THR A 63 -7.65 13.20 9.27
C THR A 63 -8.19 13.94 10.49
N THR A 64 -9.48 14.26 10.49
CA THR A 64 -10.15 14.81 11.68
C THR A 64 -10.32 13.73 12.75
N SER A 65 -10.66 14.13 13.98
CA SER A 65 -10.94 13.19 15.10
C SER A 65 -12.07 12.18 14.83
N TRP A 66 -12.86 12.41 13.78
CA TRP A 66 -13.98 11.57 13.34
C TRP A 66 -13.71 10.95 11.96
N GLY A 67 -12.44 10.90 11.54
CA GLY A 67 -11.97 10.14 10.39
C GLY A 67 -12.15 10.81 9.03
N ARG A 68 -12.51 12.10 8.95
CA ARG A 68 -12.62 12.77 7.65
C ARG A 68 -11.26 13.23 7.14
N LEU A 69 -10.98 12.92 5.88
CA LEU A 69 -9.81 13.41 5.18
C LEU A 69 -9.87 14.92 4.93
N VAL A 70 -8.77 15.58 5.21
CA VAL A 70 -8.51 16.99 4.91
C VAL A 70 -7.14 17.13 4.24
N PHE A 71 -6.89 18.26 3.60
CA PHE A 71 -5.58 18.60 3.06
C PHE A 71 -5.18 20.03 3.46
N CYS A 72 -3.89 20.26 3.66
CA CYS A 72 -3.32 21.58 3.86
C CYS A 72 -3.25 22.30 2.51
N GLY A 73 -3.90 23.45 2.42
CA GLY A 73 -3.88 24.28 1.22
C GLY A 73 -3.81 25.76 1.59
N SER A 74 -3.41 26.60 0.63
CA SER A 74 -3.40 28.06 0.77
C SER A 74 -4.13 28.67 -0.43
N PRO A 75 -5.38 29.12 -0.26
CA PRO A 75 -6.00 30.00 -1.25
C PRO A 75 -5.10 31.23 -1.45
N ARG A 76 -5.00 31.73 -2.68
CA ARG A 76 -4.06 32.81 -3.03
C ARG A 76 -4.09 33.95 -1.99
N ARG A 77 -2.93 34.23 -1.39
CA ARG A 77 -2.66 35.29 -0.37
C ARG A 77 -3.05 34.96 1.09
N TYR A 78 -3.48 33.76 1.42
CA TYR A 78 -3.85 33.39 2.80
C TYR A 78 -2.86 32.41 3.44
N GLU A 79 -2.75 32.48 4.77
CA GLU A 79 -2.01 31.47 5.55
C GLU A 79 -2.58 30.07 5.28
N PRO A 80 -1.74 29.03 5.13
CA PRO A 80 -2.22 27.68 4.88
C PRO A 80 -3.12 27.15 6.00
N ARG A 81 -4.19 26.46 5.61
CA ARG A 81 -5.16 25.87 6.53
C ARG A 81 -5.64 24.51 6.02
N TYR A 82 -6.20 23.70 6.92
CA TYR A 82 -6.85 22.45 6.53
C TYR A 82 -8.21 22.68 5.87
N PHE A 83 -8.37 22.18 4.65
CA PHE A 83 -9.62 22.17 3.88
C PHE A 83 -10.13 20.75 3.69
N ARG A 84 -11.40 20.60 3.33
CA ARG A 84 -11.96 19.28 2.99
C ARG A 84 -11.27 18.77 1.73
N SER A 85 -10.75 17.55 1.80
CA SER A 85 -10.07 16.94 0.67
C SER A 85 -11.06 16.29 -0.29
N PRO A 86 -10.80 16.31 -1.61
CA PRO A 86 -11.38 15.34 -2.53
C PRO A 86 -11.06 13.88 -2.10
N PRO A 87 -11.69 12.87 -2.70
CA PRO A 87 -11.37 11.48 -2.39
C PRO A 87 -9.87 11.18 -2.63
N LEU A 88 -9.22 10.53 -1.67
CA LEU A 88 -7.83 10.09 -1.77
C LEU A 88 -7.75 8.71 -2.40
N LYS A 89 -6.83 8.54 -3.34
CA LYS A 89 -6.53 7.27 -4.01
C LYS A 89 -5.25 6.61 -3.50
N GLY A 90 -4.85 6.94 -2.28
CA GLY A 90 -3.65 6.43 -1.64
C GLY A 90 -2.36 7.00 -2.24
N VAL A 91 -1.38 6.12 -2.48
CA VAL A 91 -0.06 6.50 -3.01
C VAL A 91 0.00 6.26 -4.52
N ARG A 92 0.42 7.27 -5.30
CA ARG A 92 0.51 7.21 -6.77
C ARG A 92 1.78 7.88 -7.29
N ALA A 93 2.31 7.43 -8.41
CA ALA A 93 3.48 8.06 -9.02
C ALA A 93 3.08 9.33 -9.78
N GLU A 94 3.86 10.42 -9.64
CA GLU A 94 3.69 11.61 -10.48
C GLU A 94 3.81 11.24 -11.96
N ASN A 95 2.99 11.86 -12.81
CA ASN A 95 2.85 11.63 -14.25
C ASN A 95 2.33 10.24 -14.66
N SER A 96 2.02 9.35 -13.72
CA SER A 96 1.38 8.08 -14.05
C SER A 96 -0.09 8.28 -14.48
N PRO A 97 -0.65 7.38 -15.32
CA PRO A 97 -2.05 7.43 -15.71
C PRO A 97 -2.99 7.34 -14.51
N CYS A 98 -4.15 8.00 -14.61
CA CYS A 98 -5.15 8.03 -13.55
C CYS A 98 -6.58 7.84 -14.08
N GLU A 99 -6.76 6.97 -15.08
CA GLU A 99 -8.08 6.70 -15.66
C GLU A 99 -9.09 6.29 -14.57
N GLY A 100 -10.31 6.85 -14.64
CA GLY A 100 -11.36 6.60 -13.65
C GLY A 100 -11.17 7.30 -12.30
N ALA A 101 -10.09 8.06 -12.12
CA ALA A 101 -9.79 8.81 -10.90
C ALA A 101 -9.84 10.34 -11.08
N LEU A 102 -10.45 10.84 -12.16
CA LEU A 102 -10.52 12.27 -12.46
C LEU A 102 -11.12 13.07 -11.28
N ASN A 103 -10.51 14.23 -10.97
CA ASN A 103 -10.90 15.10 -9.85
C ASN A 103 -10.74 14.46 -8.45
N THR A 104 -9.89 13.44 -8.34
CA THR A 104 -9.48 12.86 -7.06
C THR A 104 -8.02 13.21 -6.78
N VAL A 105 -7.56 12.92 -5.56
CA VAL A 105 -6.21 13.28 -5.10
C VAL A 105 -5.43 12.04 -4.70
N ALA A 106 -4.10 12.16 -4.70
CA ALA A 106 -3.17 11.13 -4.24
C ALA A 106 -1.95 11.77 -3.58
N GLN A 107 -1.13 10.94 -2.92
CA GLN A 107 0.20 11.34 -2.46
C GLN A 107 1.27 10.62 -3.28
N ALA A 108 2.32 11.31 -3.68
CA ALA A 108 3.50 10.63 -4.22
C ALA A 108 4.26 9.88 -3.12
N PRO A 109 5.10 8.87 -3.46
CA PRO A 109 5.96 8.20 -2.47
C PRO A 109 6.89 9.16 -1.70
N ASP A 110 7.27 10.29 -2.30
CA ASP A 110 8.08 11.35 -1.66
C ASP A 110 7.24 12.41 -0.93
N GLY A 111 5.93 12.19 -0.83
CA GLY A 111 4.99 13.06 -0.12
C GLY A 111 4.28 14.10 -0.97
N LEU A 112 4.60 14.26 -2.26
CA LEU A 112 3.99 15.31 -3.09
C LEU A 112 2.47 15.20 -3.16
N PHE A 113 1.79 16.35 -3.09
CA PHE A 113 0.35 16.46 -3.32
C PHE A 113 0.04 16.30 -4.81
N LEU A 114 -0.72 15.26 -5.15
CA LEU A 114 -1.11 14.97 -6.52
C LEU A 114 -2.62 15.14 -6.71
N THR A 115 -2.99 15.62 -7.90
CA THR A 115 -4.36 15.69 -8.39
C THR A 115 -4.45 14.97 -9.73
N CYS A 116 -5.51 14.22 -9.95
CA CYS A 116 -5.77 13.58 -11.24
C CYS A 116 -6.59 14.53 -12.12
N ILE A 117 -5.98 15.01 -13.20
CA ILE A 117 -6.63 15.91 -14.16
C ILE A 117 -6.38 15.44 -15.60
N ALA A 118 -7.15 16.00 -16.54
CA ALA A 118 -6.91 15.81 -17.96
C ALA A 118 -5.78 16.75 -18.44
N VAL A 119 -4.70 16.18 -18.98
CA VAL A 119 -3.56 16.89 -19.57
C VAL A 119 -3.24 16.24 -20.92
N GLU A 120 -3.16 17.05 -21.98
CA GLU A 120 -2.75 16.61 -23.33
C GLU A 120 -3.57 15.41 -23.86
N GLY A 121 -4.87 15.37 -23.58
CA GLY A 121 -5.77 14.31 -24.06
C GLY A 121 -5.71 12.99 -23.27
N SER A 122 -4.96 12.94 -22.17
CA SER A 122 -4.93 11.81 -21.23
C SER A 122 -5.19 12.28 -19.80
N THR A 123 -5.56 11.39 -18.88
CA THR A 123 -5.68 11.73 -17.46
C THR A 123 -4.43 11.27 -16.71
N ARG A 124 -3.77 12.19 -16.00
CA ARG A 124 -2.53 11.89 -15.26
C ARG A 124 -2.54 12.48 -13.86
N TRP A 125 -1.80 11.83 -12.97
CA TRP A 125 -1.44 12.40 -11.67
C TRP A 125 -0.42 13.52 -11.87
N VAL A 126 -0.81 14.75 -11.56
CA VAL A 126 0.09 15.91 -11.61
C VAL A 126 0.12 16.60 -10.27
N ARG A 127 1.09 17.50 -10.08
CA ARG A 127 1.20 18.32 -8.88
C ARG A 127 -0.06 19.17 -8.67
N GLY A 128 -0.60 19.13 -7.46
CA GLY A 128 -1.77 19.93 -7.06
C GLY A 128 -1.41 21.26 -6.39
N ASP A 129 -0.12 21.53 -6.17
CA ASP A 129 0.40 22.74 -5.53
C ASP A 129 0.82 23.85 -6.51
N THR A 130 0.62 23.63 -7.81
CA THR A 130 1.00 24.55 -8.91
C THR A 130 -0.17 25.39 -9.43
#